data_AF-A0A0N1P4L7-F1
#
_entry.id   AF-A0A0N1P4L7-F1
#
_cell.length_a   1.000
_cell.length_b   1.000
_cell.length_c   1.000
_cell.angle_alpha   90.00
_cell.angle_beta   90.00
_cell.angle_gamma   90.00
#
_symmetry.space_group_name_H-M   'P 1'
#
loop_
_entity.id
_entity.type
_entity.pdbx_description
1 polymer ?
#
loop_
_entity_poly.entity_id
_entity_poly.type
_entity_poly.pdbx_seq_one_letter_code
_entity_poly.pdbx_strand_id
1 'polypeptide(L)'
;MPGVGRLLAALVFPPGIIMVTLTGIDLCTTSFMFTSIAVFHQRLSIWRALLHWVISFFGNLAGALFMVCVIFGYGGSFDSDPWKTALANFATTRQVKPTWPMLFLRGIGCNWLVCLGCFFAMQGRGLVAKAVALYIPIFTFVVLSFDHVVANMFFIPMSIWVGHPSVTIGLYIWKGILPVLMGNILGGSVMCGAYHHLMYSWRTPEHEPAALSPKSDLESGLSRRPSSLTCVVTETGSAATAQIVPKD
;
A
#
# COMPACT_ATOMS: atom_id res chain seq x y z
N MET A 1 23.74 20.80 8.88
CA MET A 1 22.40 21.14 9.39
C MET A 1 21.53 19.89 9.40
N PRO A 2 21.16 19.35 10.58
CA PRO A 2 20.40 18.09 10.69
C PRO A 2 19.07 18.07 9.92
N GLY A 3 18.48 19.25 9.64
CA GLY A 3 17.21 19.37 8.92
C GLY A 3 17.29 19.15 7.40
N VAL A 4 18.43 19.48 6.75
CA VAL A 4 18.55 19.38 5.28
C VAL A 4 18.55 17.92 4.82
N GLY A 5 19.31 17.05 5.50
CA GLY A 5 19.32 15.62 5.19
C GLY A 5 17.95 14.96 5.38
N ARG A 6 17.20 15.39 6.40
CA ARG A 6 15.82 14.92 6.61
C ARG A 6 14.88 15.39 5.50
N LEU A 7 15.01 16.63 5.05
CA LEU A 7 14.20 17.17 3.96
C LEU A 7 14.48 16.44 2.63
N LEU A 8 15.75 16.20 2.32
CA LEU A 8 16.14 15.43 1.14
C LEU A 8 15.61 13.99 1.19
N ALA A 9 15.74 13.33 2.35
CA ALA A 9 15.14 12.01 2.55
C ALA A 9 13.61 12.02 2.36
N ALA A 10 12.93 13.06 2.84
CA ALA A 10 11.49 13.22 2.66
C ALA A 10 11.09 13.45 1.20
N LEU A 11 11.93 14.10 0.39
CA LEU A 11 11.66 14.32 -1.04
C LEU A 11 11.73 13.04 -1.86
N VAL A 12 12.65 12.12 -1.52
CA VAL A 12 12.92 10.89 -2.29
C VAL A 12 12.16 9.67 -1.79
N PHE A 13 11.50 9.75 -0.63
CA PHE A 13 10.76 8.63 -0.04
C PHE A 13 9.39 8.32 -0.71
N PRO A 14 8.57 9.32 -1.12
CA PRO A 14 7.23 9.07 -1.66
C PRO A 14 7.12 8.17 -2.90
N PRO A 15 8.07 8.15 -3.86
CA PRO A 15 8.01 7.26 -5.03
C PRO A 15 7.74 5.78 -4.70
N GLY A 16 8.23 5.29 -3.55
CA GLY A 16 8.03 3.90 -3.14
C GLY A 16 6.54 3.51 -3.07
N ILE A 17 5.75 4.26 -2.32
CA ILE A 17 4.31 3.97 -2.22
C ILE A 17 3.54 4.33 -3.49
N ILE A 18 3.98 5.33 -4.24
CA ILE A 18 3.39 5.66 -5.54
C ILE A 18 3.48 4.44 -6.47
N MET A 19 4.64 3.79 -6.56
CA MET A 19 4.80 2.56 -7.35
C MET A 19 3.88 1.44 -6.85
N VAL A 20 3.82 1.20 -5.54
CA VAL A 20 2.97 0.14 -4.97
C VAL A 20 1.49 0.38 -5.27
N THR A 21 0.99 1.61 -5.07
CA THR A 21 -0.41 1.95 -5.35
C THR A 21 -0.74 1.90 -6.85
N LEU A 22 0.18 2.31 -7.72
CA LEU A 22 -0.05 2.29 -9.17
C LEU A 22 0.06 0.89 -9.79
N THR A 23 0.90 0.02 -9.23
CA THR A 23 1.03 -1.39 -9.65
C THR A 23 -0.06 -2.29 -9.07
N GLY A 24 -0.80 -1.82 -8.06
CA GLY A 24 -1.83 -2.61 -7.39
C GLY A 24 -1.28 -3.73 -6.51
N ILE A 25 -0.01 -3.65 -6.11
CA ILE A 25 0.61 -4.59 -5.18
C ILE A 25 0.08 -4.31 -3.77
N ASP A 26 -0.08 -5.37 -2.99
CA ASP A 26 -0.59 -5.28 -1.62
C ASP A 26 0.48 -4.75 -0.64
N LEU A 27 0.06 -3.80 0.20
CA LEU A 27 0.88 -3.19 1.24
C LEU A 27 0.12 -3.24 2.56
N CYS A 28 0.70 -3.92 3.54
CA CYS A 28 0.07 -4.22 4.82
C CYS A 28 -0.58 -2.98 5.48
N THR A 29 0.09 -1.84 5.43
CA THR A 29 -0.36 -0.60 6.06
C THR A 29 -1.59 0.02 5.41
N THR A 30 -1.74 -0.07 4.09
CA THR A 30 -2.95 0.40 3.38
C THR A 30 -4.09 -0.60 3.52
N SER A 31 -3.76 -1.90 3.58
CA SER A 31 -4.73 -2.98 3.78
C SER A 31 -5.45 -2.85 5.13
N PHE A 32 -4.81 -2.30 6.17
CA PHE A 32 -5.48 -1.97 7.43
C PHE A 32 -6.68 -1.04 7.25
N MET A 33 -6.61 -0.03 6.37
CA MET A 33 -7.75 0.85 6.10
C MET A 33 -8.81 0.12 5.27
N PHE A 34 -8.42 -0.46 4.13
CA PHE A 34 -9.37 -1.02 3.16
C PHE A 34 -10.18 -2.19 3.71
N THR A 35 -9.54 -3.14 4.39
CA THR A 35 -10.26 -4.28 4.94
C THR A 35 -11.09 -3.88 6.16
N SER A 36 -10.66 -2.89 6.95
CA SER A 36 -11.48 -2.39 8.06
C SER A 36 -12.76 -1.72 7.57
N ILE A 37 -12.69 -0.90 6.52
CA ILE A 37 -13.89 -0.35 5.88
C ILE A 37 -14.82 -1.48 5.40
N ALA A 38 -14.27 -2.49 4.73
CA ALA A 38 -15.05 -3.64 4.25
C ALA A 38 -15.71 -4.43 5.40
N VAL A 39 -15.02 -4.59 6.53
CA VAL A 39 -15.56 -5.21 7.75
C VAL A 39 -16.69 -4.36 8.34
N PHE A 40 -16.53 -3.03 8.44
CA PHE A 40 -17.56 -2.14 8.97
C PHE A 40 -18.83 -2.13 8.10
N HIS A 41 -18.69 -2.27 6.77
CA HIS A 41 -19.82 -2.46 5.85
C HIS A 41 -20.32 -3.92 5.78
N GLN A 42 -19.85 -4.82 6.65
CA GLN A 42 -20.24 -6.23 6.70
C GLN A 42 -20.02 -6.98 5.36
N ARG A 43 -19.12 -6.49 4.51
CA ARG A 43 -18.75 -7.13 3.23
C ARG A 43 -17.60 -8.11 3.36
N LEU A 44 -16.88 -8.09 4.48
CA LEU A 44 -15.76 -8.96 4.77
C LEU A 44 -15.81 -9.46 6.22
N SER A 45 -15.55 -10.75 6.43
CA SER A 45 -15.41 -11.31 7.78
C SER A 45 -14.14 -10.79 8.46
N ILE A 46 -14.24 -10.47 9.76
CA ILE A 46 -13.09 -10.06 10.59
C ILE A 46 -11.95 -11.07 10.48
N TRP A 47 -12.26 -12.37 10.49
CA TRP A 47 -11.25 -13.43 10.38
C TRP A 47 -10.48 -13.38 9.06
N ARG A 48 -11.18 -13.12 7.95
CA ARG A 48 -10.55 -12.98 6.64
C ARG A 48 -9.69 -11.72 6.56
N ALA A 49 -10.14 -10.62 7.17
CA ALA A 49 -9.35 -9.40 7.26
C ALA A 49 -8.04 -9.62 8.06
N LEU A 50 -8.13 -10.26 9.22
CA LEU A 50 -6.95 -10.59 10.04
C LEU A 50 -5.98 -11.53 9.31
N LEU A 51 -6.50 -12.58 8.66
CA LEU A 51 -5.67 -13.49 7.86
C LEU A 51 -4.95 -12.73 6.73
N HIS A 52 -5.65 -11.84 6.03
CA HIS A 52 -5.06 -10.99 5.01
C HIS A 52 -3.94 -10.10 5.59
N TRP A 53 -4.15 -9.50 6.75
CA TRP A 53 -3.13 -8.68 7.43
C TRP A 53 -1.88 -9.48 7.76
N VAL A 54 -2.04 -10.71 8.27
CA VAL A 54 -0.90 -11.59 8.58
C VAL A 54 -0.14 -11.96 7.31
N ILE A 55 -0.82 -12.41 6.26
CA ILE A 55 -0.19 -12.80 5.00
C ILE A 55 0.54 -11.60 4.37
N SER A 56 -0.12 -10.45 4.32
CA SER A 56 0.45 -9.21 3.79
C SER A 56 1.69 -8.76 4.58
N PHE A 57 1.61 -8.77 5.91
CA PHE A 57 2.71 -8.40 6.79
C PHE A 57 3.95 -9.28 6.54
N PHE A 58 3.78 -10.60 6.50
CA PHE A 58 4.89 -11.52 6.27
C PHE A 58 5.38 -11.50 4.83
N GLY A 59 4.52 -11.26 3.84
CA GLY A 59 4.92 -11.05 2.45
C GLY A 59 5.78 -9.79 2.29
N ASN A 60 5.38 -8.68 2.90
CA ASN A 60 6.17 -7.45 2.93
C ASN A 60 7.49 -7.63 3.67
N LEU A 61 7.50 -8.33 4.81
CA LEU A 61 8.73 -8.63 5.54
C LEU A 61 9.68 -9.52 4.73
N ALA A 62 9.16 -10.57 4.09
CA ALA A 62 9.95 -11.46 3.25
C ALA A 62 10.57 -10.71 2.06
N GLY A 63 9.81 -9.85 1.39
CA GLY A 63 10.32 -8.98 0.32
C GLY A 63 11.39 -8.01 0.82
N ALA A 64 11.18 -7.38 1.97
CA ALA A 64 12.17 -6.48 2.56
C ALA A 64 13.47 -7.21 2.94
N LEU A 65 13.38 -8.40 3.54
CA LEU A 65 14.55 -9.22 3.87
C LEU A 65 15.25 -9.74 2.61
N PHE A 66 14.52 -10.05 1.54
CA PHE A 66 15.12 -10.37 0.25
C PHE A 66 15.97 -9.20 -0.27
N MET A 67 15.45 -7.97 -0.22
CA MET A 67 16.22 -6.78 -0.60
C MET A 67 17.45 -6.59 0.29
N VAL A 68 17.31 -6.75 1.61
CA VAL A 68 18.41 -6.59 2.58
C VAL A 68 19.49 -7.64 2.36
N CYS A 69 19.14 -8.92 2.32
CA CYS A 69 20.14 -9.99 2.27
C CYS A 69 20.74 -10.15 0.86
N VAL A 70 19.88 -10.23 -0.17
CA VAL A 70 20.30 -10.62 -1.52
C VAL A 70 20.82 -9.44 -2.32
N ILE A 71 20.06 -8.33 -2.35
CA ILE A 71 20.37 -7.20 -3.24
C ILE A 71 21.41 -6.27 -2.61
N PHE A 72 21.13 -5.75 -1.41
CA PHE A 72 21.96 -4.70 -0.80
C PHE A 72 23.06 -5.24 0.11
N GLY A 73 22.80 -6.34 0.81
CA GLY A 73 23.73 -6.98 1.73
C GLY A 73 24.91 -7.58 1.00
N TYR A 74 24.68 -8.61 0.16
CA TYR A 74 25.75 -9.15 -0.69
C TYR A 74 26.22 -8.16 -1.77
N GLY A 75 25.37 -7.22 -2.19
CA GLY A 75 25.78 -6.15 -3.10
C GLY A 75 26.66 -5.07 -2.46
N GLY A 76 26.86 -5.08 -1.13
CA GLY A 76 27.76 -4.18 -0.41
C GLY A 76 27.40 -2.69 -0.49
N SER A 77 26.18 -2.33 -0.88
CA SER A 77 25.82 -0.94 -1.20
C SER A 77 25.86 0.01 0.01
N PHE A 78 25.82 -0.53 1.23
CA PHE A 78 25.82 0.24 2.48
C PHE A 78 27.03 -0.07 3.39
N ASP A 79 28.03 -0.80 2.90
CA ASP A 79 29.15 -1.26 3.74
C ASP A 79 30.17 -0.16 4.04
N SER A 80 30.24 0.87 3.19
CA SER A 80 31.16 1.99 3.36
C SER A 80 30.48 3.21 3.97
N ASP A 81 31.29 4.06 4.59
CA ASP A 81 30.86 5.42 4.92
C ASP A 81 30.66 6.26 3.64
N PRO A 82 29.73 7.23 3.64
CA PRO A 82 28.91 7.68 4.77
C PRO A 82 27.61 6.88 5.01
N TRP A 83 27.31 5.89 4.16
CA TRP A 83 26.02 5.19 4.13
C TRP A 83 25.81 4.29 5.36
N LYS A 84 26.88 3.60 5.78
CA LYS A 84 26.88 2.80 7.01
C LYS A 84 26.53 3.64 8.24
N THR A 85 27.19 4.80 8.39
CA THR A 85 26.90 5.75 9.47
C THR A 85 25.48 6.32 9.37
N ALA A 86 24.95 6.58 8.16
CA ALA A 86 23.58 7.05 7.99
C ALA A 86 22.54 6.02 8.46
N LEU A 87 22.72 4.73 8.11
CA LEU A 87 21.86 3.64 8.60
C LEU A 87 21.93 3.49 10.12
N ALA A 88 23.14 3.54 10.69
CA ALA A 88 23.35 3.46 12.13
C ALA A 88 22.61 4.58 12.88
N ASN A 89 22.73 5.82 12.37
CA ASN A 89 22.02 6.97 12.92
C ASN A 89 20.50 6.84 12.76
N PHE A 90 20.03 6.31 11.64
CA PHE A 90 18.61 6.02 11.44
C PHE A 90 18.12 5.02 12.50
N ALA A 91 18.75 3.86 12.64
CA ALA A 91 18.31 2.86 13.63
C ALA A 91 18.39 3.38 15.07
N THR A 92 19.44 4.12 15.42
CA THR A 92 19.56 4.73 16.76
C THR A 92 18.45 5.73 17.05
N THR A 93 18.16 6.64 16.12
CA THR A 93 17.11 7.67 16.31
C THR A 93 15.70 7.11 16.23
N ARG A 94 15.49 6.02 15.50
CA ARG A 94 14.18 5.41 15.29
C ARG A 94 13.84 4.29 16.25
N GLN A 95 14.82 3.60 16.84
CA GLN A 95 14.58 2.38 17.64
C GLN A 95 15.24 2.44 19.02
N VAL A 96 16.47 2.94 19.11
CA VAL A 96 17.24 2.91 20.36
C VAL A 96 16.80 4.03 21.31
N LYS A 97 16.77 5.29 20.84
CA LYS A 97 16.45 6.48 21.66
C LYS A 97 14.98 6.60 22.10
N PRO A 98 13.97 6.44 21.23
CA PRO A 98 12.57 6.71 21.59
C PRO A 98 12.02 5.67 22.58
N THR A 99 11.01 6.04 23.37
CA THR A 99 10.32 5.10 24.29
C THR A 99 9.22 4.33 23.57
N TRP A 100 8.74 3.24 24.18
CA TRP A 100 7.70 2.38 23.59
C TRP A 100 6.41 3.16 23.24
N PRO A 101 5.83 4.00 24.13
CA PRO A 101 4.64 4.77 23.81
C PRO A 101 4.87 5.82 22.71
N MET A 102 6.07 6.39 22.64
CA MET A 102 6.44 7.33 21.60
C MET A 102 6.42 6.67 20.22
N LEU A 103 6.91 5.43 20.12
CA LEU A 103 6.89 4.66 18.86
C LEU A 103 5.47 4.29 18.45
N PHE A 104 4.63 3.93 19.42
CA PHE A 104 3.21 3.66 19.18
C PHE A 104 2.50 4.90 18.60
N LEU A 105 2.64 6.08 19.23
CA LEU A 105 2.02 7.32 18.74
C LEU A 105 2.56 7.74 17.36
N ARG A 106 3.87 7.61 17.14
CA ARG A 106 4.48 7.85 15.82
C ARG A 106 3.95 6.89 14.77
N GLY A 107 3.65 5.65 15.14
CA GLY A 107 2.99 4.67 14.29
C GLY A 107 1.56 5.08 13.90
N ILE A 108 0.77 5.60 14.85
CA ILE A 108 -0.59 6.09 14.56
C ILE A 108 -0.55 7.21 13.53
N GLY A 109 0.25 8.25 13.80
CA GLY A 109 0.38 9.40 12.91
C GLY A 109 0.92 9.03 11.54
N CYS A 110 1.84 8.06 11.46
CA CYS A 110 2.34 7.54 10.20
C CYS A 110 1.20 6.99 9.35
N ASN A 111 0.49 5.98 9.86
CA ASN A 111 -0.46 5.27 9.01
C ASN A 111 -1.74 6.06 8.75
N TRP A 112 -2.08 7.01 9.62
CA TRP A 112 -3.13 7.98 9.32
C TRP A 112 -2.82 8.75 8.02
N LEU A 113 -1.60 9.29 7.89
CA LEU A 113 -1.19 10.02 6.69
C LEU A 113 -1.05 9.11 5.46
N VAL A 114 -0.53 7.89 5.62
CA VAL A 114 -0.45 6.91 4.53
C VAL A 114 -1.85 6.58 3.97
N CYS A 115 -2.79 6.28 4.86
CA CYS A 115 -4.15 5.94 4.48
C CYS A 115 -4.90 7.13 3.87
N LEU A 116 -4.69 8.34 4.39
CA LEU A 116 -5.23 9.57 3.82
C LEU A 116 -4.72 9.83 2.40
N GLY A 117 -3.42 9.61 2.15
CA GLY A 117 -2.84 9.70 0.80
C GLY A 117 -3.45 8.69 -0.17
N CYS A 118 -3.68 7.46 0.28
CA CYS A 118 -4.34 6.44 -0.53
C CYS A 118 -5.79 6.83 -0.84
N PHE A 119 -6.51 7.38 0.13
CA PHE A 119 -7.87 7.88 -0.06
C PHE A 119 -7.92 9.01 -1.10
N PHE A 120 -7.01 9.99 -1.03
CA PHE A 120 -6.93 11.05 -2.04
C PHE A 120 -6.57 10.50 -3.43
N ALA A 121 -5.68 9.52 -3.51
CA ALA A 121 -5.33 8.87 -4.78
C ALA A 121 -6.54 8.14 -5.40
N MET A 122 -7.46 7.58 -4.61
CA MET A 122 -8.67 6.98 -5.17
C MET A 122 -9.60 8.00 -5.84
N GLN A 123 -9.57 9.26 -5.41
CA GLN A 123 -10.38 10.34 -6.00
C GLN A 123 -9.76 10.90 -7.29
N GLY A 124 -8.43 10.80 -7.42
CA GLY A 124 -7.69 11.32 -8.56
C GLY A 124 -7.94 10.54 -9.85
N ARG A 125 -8.14 11.26 -10.96
CA ARG A 125 -8.20 10.69 -12.32
C ARG A 125 -6.81 10.76 -12.96
N GLY A 126 -6.30 9.62 -13.42
CA GLY A 126 -4.98 9.51 -14.07
C GLY A 126 -3.80 9.32 -13.11
N LEU A 127 -2.64 8.94 -13.65
CA LEU A 127 -1.46 8.56 -12.87
C LEU A 127 -0.85 9.75 -12.11
N VAL A 128 -0.75 10.92 -12.74
CA VAL A 128 -0.13 12.11 -12.14
C VAL A 128 -0.94 12.60 -10.94
N ALA A 129 -2.27 12.66 -11.05
CA ALA A 129 -3.13 13.07 -9.94
C ALA A 129 -2.97 12.14 -8.72
N LYS A 130 -2.91 10.82 -8.97
CA LYS A 130 -2.66 9.81 -7.93
C LYS A 130 -1.29 9.97 -7.27
N ALA A 131 -0.26 10.21 -8.08
CA ALA A 131 1.10 10.42 -7.59
C ALA A 131 1.19 11.66 -6.68
N VAL A 132 0.63 12.80 -7.11
CA VAL A 132 0.63 14.03 -6.32
C VAL A 132 -0.18 13.88 -5.02
N ALA A 133 -1.34 13.22 -5.10
CA ALA A 133 -2.18 12.94 -3.94
C ALA A 133 -1.47 12.10 -2.86
N LEU A 134 -0.66 11.12 -3.27
CA LEU A 134 0.18 10.34 -2.36
C LEU A 134 1.40 11.13 -1.89
N TYR A 135 1.98 11.97 -2.73
CA TYR A 135 3.26 12.62 -2.44
C TYR A 135 3.20 13.47 -1.17
N ILE A 136 2.20 14.34 -1.03
CA ILE A 136 2.13 15.32 0.07
C ILE A 136 1.99 14.67 1.46
N PRO A 137 1.04 13.75 1.70
CA PRO A 137 0.91 13.11 3.02
C PRO A 137 2.14 12.27 3.37
N ILE A 138 2.76 11.63 2.37
CA ILE A 138 3.92 10.77 2.57
C ILE A 138 5.17 11.60 2.89
N PHE A 139 5.41 12.66 2.12
CA PHE A 139 6.43 13.65 2.42
C PHE A 139 6.28 14.18 3.85
N THR A 140 5.05 14.52 4.24
CA THR A 140 4.74 15.07 5.57
C THR A 140 5.13 14.12 6.69
N PHE A 141 4.74 12.83 6.62
CA PHE A 141 5.08 11.91 7.71
C PHE A 141 6.59 11.68 7.84
N VAL A 142 7.32 11.72 6.72
CA VAL A 142 8.79 11.54 6.72
C VAL A 142 9.47 12.76 7.35
N VAL A 143 9.03 13.98 7.03
CA VAL A 143 9.50 15.22 7.68
C VAL A 143 9.21 15.20 9.18
N LEU A 144 8.00 14.79 9.57
CA LEU A 144 7.60 14.63 10.98
C LEU A 144 8.29 13.46 11.68
N SER A 145 9.07 12.65 10.95
CA SER A 145 9.78 11.49 11.47
C SER A 145 8.84 10.46 12.12
N PHE A 146 7.67 10.22 11.54
CA PHE A 146 6.80 9.12 11.96
C PHE A 146 7.36 7.75 11.54
N ASP A 147 6.93 6.69 12.23
CA ASP A 147 7.45 5.33 12.02
C ASP A 147 6.48 4.47 11.24
N HIS A 148 6.97 3.94 10.12
CA HIS A 148 6.22 3.07 9.22
C HIS A 148 6.75 1.65 9.36
N VAL A 149 5.89 0.69 9.74
CA VAL A 149 6.31 -0.67 10.03
C VAL A 149 7.02 -1.31 8.83
N VAL A 150 6.50 -1.14 7.62
CA VAL A 150 7.10 -1.74 6.40
C VAL A 150 8.41 -1.06 6.01
N ALA A 151 8.57 0.25 6.23
CA ALA A 151 9.86 0.90 5.97
C ALA A 151 10.93 0.40 6.95
N ASN A 152 10.52 0.18 8.21
CA ASN A 152 11.39 -0.38 9.24
C ASN A 152 11.73 -1.86 8.99
N MET A 153 10.97 -2.60 8.17
CA MET A 153 11.34 -3.94 7.71
C MET A 153 12.58 -3.96 6.80
N PHE A 154 12.93 -2.81 6.20
CA PHE A 154 14.15 -2.69 5.41
C PHE A 154 15.29 -2.04 6.21
N PHE A 155 15.08 -0.81 6.69
CA PHE A 155 16.17 -0.02 7.26
C PHE A 155 16.77 -0.60 8.54
N ILE A 156 15.95 -1.21 9.40
CA ILE A 156 16.45 -1.76 10.67
C ILE A 156 17.22 -3.07 10.42
N PRO A 157 16.70 -4.05 9.66
CA PRO A 157 17.49 -5.22 9.29
C PRO A 157 18.76 -4.87 8.51
N MET A 158 18.73 -3.87 7.61
CA MET A 158 19.94 -3.39 6.93
C MET A 158 20.97 -2.81 7.92
N SER A 159 20.51 -2.07 8.94
CA SER A 159 21.40 -1.57 10.00
C SER A 159 21.98 -2.70 10.87
N ILE A 160 21.25 -3.79 11.07
CA ILE A 160 21.75 -4.99 11.75
C ILE A 160 22.81 -5.67 10.88
N TRP A 161 22.56 -5.80 9.58
CA TRP A 161 23.48 -6.41 8.61
C TRP A 161 24.86 -5.74 8.62
N VAL A 162 24.89 -4.40 8.57
CA VAL A 162 26.16 -3.64 8.61
C VAL A 162 26.84 -3.62 9.99
N GLY A 163 26.25 -4.30 10.99
CA GLY A 163 26.87 -4.55 12.30
C GLY A 163 26.61 -3.47 13.35
N HIS A 164 25.42 -2.88 13.40
CA HIS A 164 25.11 -1.87 14.43
C HIS A 164 25.14 -2.47 15.86
N PRO A 165 25.95 -1.95 16.79
CA PRO A 165 26.22 -2.61 18.07
C PRO A 165 25.03 -2.64 19.03
N SER A 166 24.18 -1.61 19.01
CA SER A 166 23.07 -1.47 19.98
C SER A 166 21.71 -1.97 19.47
N VAL A 167 21.62 -2.43 18.23
CA VAL A 167 20.34 -2.83 17.62
C VAL A 167 20.37 -4.34 17.44
N THR A 168 19.69 -5.04 18.33
CA THR A 168 19.54 -6.49 18.27
C THR A 168 18.19 -6.86 17.63
N ILE A 169 18.07 -8.10 17.16
CA ILE A 169 16.80 -8.64 16.63
C ILE A 169 15.71 -8.58 17.71
N GLY A 170 16.05 -8.89 18.97
CA GLY A 170 15.12 -8.80 20.10
C GLY A 170 14.61 -7.38 20.33
N LEU A 171 15.50 -6.38 20.30
CA LEU A 171 15.11 -4.97 20.40
C LEU A 171 14.20 -4.57 19.24
N TYR A 172 14.58 -4.96 18.02
CA TYR A 172 13.82 -4.68 16.81
C TYR A 172 12.39 -5.23 16.88
N ILE A 173 12.19 -6.46 17.35
CA ILE A 173 10.86 -7.07 17.46
C ILE A 173 10.05 -6.41 18.59
N TRP A 174 10.61 -6.37 19.80
CA TRP A 174 9.87 -5.92 21.00
C TRP A 174 9.58 -4.43 20.99
N LYS A 175 10.60 -3.63 20.70
CA LYS A 175 10.53 -2.16 20.79
C LYS A 175 10.23 -1.53 19.44
N GLY A 176 10.59 -2.18 18.33
CA GLY A 176 10.37 -1.61 17.00
C GLY A 176 9.09 -2.03 16.35
N ILE A 177 8.99 -3.30 15.99
CA ILE A 177 7.88 -3.81 15.20
C ILE A 177 6.58 -3.75 15.99
N LEU A 178 6.57 -4.24 17.24
CA LEU A 178 5.32 -4.36 18.00
C LEU A 178 4.57 -3.02 18.20
N PRO A 179 5.16 -1.96 18.81
CA PRO A 179 4.43 -0.71 18.99
C PRO A 179 4.10 -0.01 17.68
N VAL A 180 5.00 -0.04 16.69
CA VAL A 180 4.78 0.63 15.40
C VAL A 180 3.69 -0.08 14.60
N LEU A 181 3.65 -1.41 14.61
CA LEU A 181 2.59 -2.20 13.98
C LEU A 181 1.24 -1.91 14.62
N MET A 182 1.16 -1.94 15.95
CA MET A 182 -0.08 -1.62 16.68
C MET A 182 -0.54 -0.19 16.39
N GLY A 183 0.39 0.76 16.37
CA GLY A 183 0.10 2.15 16.01
C GLY A 183 -0.40 2.28 14.57
N ASN A 184 0.27 1.61 13.61
CA ASN A 184 -0.14 1.62 12.21
C ASN A 184 -1.53 0.99 12.03
N ILE A 185 -1.83 -0.15 12.68
CA ILE A 185 -3.18 -0.76 12.65
C ILE A 185 -4.21 0.25 13.15
N LEU A 186 -3.97 0.89 14.31
CA LEU A 186 -4.91 1.85 14.88
C LEU A 186 -5.11 3.08 13.99
N GLY A 187 -4.03 3.63 13.43
CA GLY A 187 -4.08 4.77 12.50
C GLY A 187 -4.84 4.44 11.21
N GLY A 188 -4.67 3.25 10.65
CA GLY A 188 -5.35 2.85 9.42
C GLY A 188 -6.81 2.44 9.65
N SER A 189 -7.06 1.56 10.61
CA SER A 189 -8.39 0.97 10.85
C SER A 189 -9.37 1.94 11.52
N VAL A 190 -8.91 2.73 12.50
CA VAL A 190 -9.79 3.62 13.28
C VAL A 190 -9.77 5.03 12.71
N MET A 191 -8.60 5.68 12.65
CA MET A 191 -8.54 7.10 12.24
C MET A 191 -8.95 7.30 10.78
N CYS A 192 -8.65 6.34 9.89
CA CYS A 192 -9.18 6.35 8.54
C CYS A 192 -10.40 5.45 8.40
N GLY A 193 -10.29 4.14 8.66
CA GLY A 193 -11.36 3.20 8.32
C GLY A 193 -12.70 3.52 8.99
N ALA A 194 -12.71 3.75 10.31
CA ALA A 194 -13.93 4.05 11.04
C ALA A 194 -14.45 5.46 10.69
N TYR A 195 -13.55 6.44 10.53
CA TYR A 195 -13.93 7.78 10.08
C TYR A 195 -14.64 7.77 8.72
N HIS A 196 -14.09 7.09 7.72
CA HIS A 196 -14.70 7.00 6.39
C HIS A 196 -16.04 6.25 6.46
N HIS A 197 -16.10 5.12 7.18
CA HIS A 197 -17.36 4.41 7.38
C HIS A 197 -18.42 5.33 7.99
N LEU A 198 -18.09 6.03 9.07
CA LEU A 198 -19.01 6.98 9.70
C LEU A 198 -19.43 8.09 8.75
N MET A 199 -18.58 8.63 7.87
CA MET A 199 -18.99 9.68 6.93
C MET A 199 -19.95 9.17 5.85
N TYR A 200 -19.73 7.97 5.32
CA TYR A 200 -20.48 7.46 4.17
C TYR A 200 -21.73 6.66 4.56
N SER A 201 -21.80 6.13 5.78
CA SER A 201 -22.99 5.41 6.28
C SER A 201 -24.25 6.28 6.40
N TRP A 202 -24.13 7.62 6.45
CA TRP A 202 -25.30 8.52 6.45
C TRP A 202 -25.83 8.85 5.05
N ARG A 203 -25.12 8.53 3.97
CA ARG A 203 -25.42 9.02 2.61
C ARG A 203 -25.94 7.97 1.64
N THR A 204 -26.00 6.70 2.01
CA THR A 204 -26.53 5.65 1.14
C THR A 204 -27.59 4.83 1.86
N PRO A 205 -28.88 4.90 1.46
CA PRO A 205 -29.69 3.67 1.51
C PRO A 205 -28.93 2.62 0.70
N GLU A 206 -28.80 1.41 1.25
CA GLU A 206 -28.08 0.31 0.61
C GLU A 206 -28.44 0.25 -0.88
N HIS A 207 -27.45 0.45 -1.77
CA HIS A 207 -27.59 -0.11 -3.10
C HIS A 207 -27.56 -1.62 -2.90
N GLU A 208 -28.76 -2.18 -2.80
CA GLU A 208 -29.05 -3.59 -2.93
C GLU A 208 -28.17 -4.10 -4.08
N PRO A 209 -27.32 -5.13 -3.85
CA PRO A 209 -26.53 -5.69 -4.94
C PRO A 209 -27.54 -6.09 -6.00
N ALA A 210 -27.48 -5.45 -7.18
CA ALA A 210 -28.42 -5.70 -8.26
C ALA A 210 -28.59 -7.21 -8.39
N ALA A 211 -29.76 -7.70 -8.01
CA ALA A 211 -30.04 -9.12 -8.04
C ALA A 211 -29.72 -9.56 -9.47
N LEU A 212 -28.76 -10.48 -9.62
CA LEU A 212 -28.55 -11.13 -10.90
C LEU A 212 -29.87 -11.78 -11.26
N SER A 213 -30.60 -11.13 -12.17
CA SER A 213 -31.86 -11.59 -12.76
C SER A 213 -31.72 -13.07 -13.10
N PRO A 214 -32.60 -13.96 -12.59
CA PRO A 214 -32.52 -15.38 -12.85
C PRO A 214 -32.80 -15.65 -14.33
N LYS A 215 -31.74 -15.84 -15.13
CA LYS A 215 -31.69 -16.58 -16.42
C LYS A 215 -32.74 -16.26 -17.52
N SER A 216 -33.65 -15.30 -17.36
CA SER A 216 -34.67 -14.97 -18.37
C SER A 216 -34.16 -14.10 -19.51
N ASP A 217 -33.01 -13.43 -19.31
CA ASP A 217 -32.47 -12.47 -20.28
C ASP A 217 -31.57 -13.13 -21.35
N LEU A 218 -31.20 -14.41 -21.17
CA LEU A 218 -30.47 -15.16 -22.20
C LEU A 218 -31.37 -15.69 -23.33
N GLU A 219 -32.65 -15.95 -23.06
CA GLU A 219 -33.58 -16.45 -24.08
C GLU A 219 -34.20 -15.32 -24.92
N SER A 220 -34.33 -14.11 -24.36
CA SER A 220 -34.89 -12.96 -25.09
C SER A 220 -33.90 -12.33 -26.09
N GLY A 221 -32.59 -12.46 -25.84
CA GLY A 221 -31.52 -11.96 -26.71
C GLY A 221 -31.21 -12.86 -27.91
N LEU A 222 -31.52 -14.16 -27.84
CA LEU A 222 -31.32 -15.11 -28.94
C LEU A 222 -32.42 -15.04 -30.01
N SER A 223 -33.59 -14.50 -29.68
CA SER A 223 -34.72 -14.32 -30.62
C SER A 223 -34.57 -13.09 -31.53
N ARG A 224 -33.66 -12.15 -31.19
CA ARG A 224 -33.47 -10.87 -31.92
C ARG A 224 -32.18 -10.80 -32.73
N ARG A 225 -31.68 -11.92 -33.28
CA ARG A 225 -30.63 -11.83 -34.31
C ARG A 225 -31.27 -11.51 -35.66
N PRO A 226 -31.00 -10.36 -36.29
CA PRO A 226 -31.37 -10.17 -37.69
C PRO A 226 -30.54 -11.15 -38.53
N SER A 227 -31.22 -11.97 -39.33
CA SER A 227 -30.68 -13.08 -40.12
C SER A 227 -29.84 -12.65 -41.34
N SER A 228 -29.45 -11.38 -41.45
CA SER A 228 -28.91 -10.78 -42.69
C SER A 228 -27.50 -10.19 -42.60
N LEU A 229 -26.73 -10.45 -41.54
CA LEU A 229 -25.34 -9.97 -41.43
C LEU A 229 -24.35 -11.12 -41.28
N THR A 230 -23.40 -11.22 -42.22
CA THR A 230 -22.31 -12.21 -42.21
C THR A 230 -21.00 -11.46 -42.04
N CYS A 231 -20.19 -11.85 -41.05
CA CYS A 231 -18.84 -11.31 -40.88
C CYS A 231 -17.91 -12.05 -41.85
N VAL A 232 -17.32 -11.33 -42.81
CA VAL A 232 -16.33 -11.88 -43.75
C VAL A 232 -14.97 -11.34 -43.36
N VAL A 233 -14.03 -12.24 -43.06
CA VAL A 233 -12.63 -11.91 -42.80
C VAL A 233 -11.87 -12.13 -44.10
N THR A 234 -11.42 -11.06 -44.74
CA THR A 234 -10.53 -11.14 -45.90
C THR A 234 -9.08 -10.92 -45.47
N GLU A 235 -8.21 -11.89 -45.75
CA GLU A 235 -6.77 -11.75 -45.58
C GLU A 235 -6.15 -11.20 -46.85
N THR A 236 -5.64 -9.97 -46.80
CA THR A 236 -4.66 -9.46 -47.75
C THR A 236 -3.46 -8.92 -46.98
N GLY A 237 -2.28 -9.44 -47.32
CA GLY A 237 -0.94 -8.97 -46.92
C GLY A 237 -0.81 -8.14 -45.63
N SER A 238 -0.38 -8.81 -44.55
CA SER A 238 0.19 -8.26 -43.30
C SER A 238 -0.71 -7.49 -42.32
N ALA A 239 -2.02 -7.36 -42.52
CA ALA A 239 -2.94 -6.97 -41.43
C ALA A 239 -4.38 -7.44 -41.67
N ALA A 240 -4.96 -8.18 -40.70
CA ALA A 240 -6.36 -8.60 -40.75
C ALA A 240 -7.28 -7.48 -40.22
N THR A 241 -8.27 -7.07 -41.02
CA THR A 241 -9.30 -6.09 -40.63
C THR A 241 -10.68 -6.70 -40.82
N ALA A 242 -11.52 -6.72 -39.78
CA ALA A 242 -12.89 -7.22 -39.85
C ALA A 242 -13.87 -6.08 -40.19
N GLN A 243 -14.67 -6.26 -41.24
CA GLN A 243 -15.76 -5.34 -41.60
C GLN A 243 -17.11 -6.06 -41.67
N ILE A 244 -18.16 -5.37 -41.23
CA ILE A 244 -19.54 -5.86 -41.23
C ILE A 244 -20.20 -5.32 -42.51
N VAL A 245 -20.63 -6.21 -43.41
CA VAL A 245 -21.28 -5.83 -44.69
C VAL A 245 -22.68 -6.46 -44.77
N PRO A 246 -23.69 -5.74 -45.29
CA PRO A 246 -25.01 -6.29 -45.57
C PRO A 246 -24.95 -7.42 -46.61
N LYS A 247 -25.79 -8.45 -46.45
CA LYS A 247 -26.00 -9.48 -47.48
C LYS A 247 -26.91 -8.91 -48.56
N ASP A 248 -26.44 -8.79 -49.79
CA ASP A 248 -27.32 -8.58 -50.96
C ASP A 248 -28.31 -9.75 -51.12
#